data_AF-W4VMN5-F1
#
_entry.id   AF-W4VMN5-F1
#
_cell.length_a   1.000
_cell.length_b   1.000
_cell.length_c   1.000
_cell.angle_alpha   90.00
_cell.angle_beta   90.00
_cell.angle_gamma   90.00
#
_symmetry.space_group_name_H-M   'P 1'
#
loop_
_entity.id
_entity.type
_entity.pdbx_description
1 polymer ?
#
loop_
_entity_poly.entity_id
_entity_poly.type
_entity_poly.pdbx_seq_one_letter_code
_entity_poly.pdbx_strand_id
1 'polypeptide(L)'
;MELGTELGYSIASLDNKAYIVIIGLILGIVTILAEPAVYVLTNQIEDVTSGYVKRKVVLFTLAIGVGVAIALSMLRILIPELQLWHYLLPGYAIAIGLMYITPKLFVGIAFDSGGVASGPMTATFILAFTYGAADAIEGADVLVDGFGMIAMVALTPPLIALQILGLIFKMKSKKGGLE
;
A
#
# COMPACT_ATOMS: atom_id res chain seq x y z
N MET A 1 8.29 20.17 3.15
CA MET A 1 7.58 19.26 2.23
C MET A 1 7.78 19.64 0.75
N GLU A 2 8.44 20.77 0.45
CA GLU A 2 8.69 21.22 -0.93
C GLU A 2 9.43 20.20 -1.81
N LEU A 3 10.40 19.46 -1.25
CA LEU A 3 11.17 18.49 -2.02
C LEU A 3 10.31 17.35 -2.62
N GLY A 4 9.32 16.87 -1.88
CA GLY A 4 8.42 15.81 -2.37
C GLY A 4 7.59 16.32 -3.55
N THR A 5 6.98 17.50 -3.39
CA THR A 5 6.18 18.17 -4.40
C THR A 5 7.00 18.47 -5.66
N GLU A 6 8.17 19.07 -5.52
CA GLU A 6 9.06 19.39 -6.64
C GLU A 6 9.51 18.15 -7.42
N LEU A 7 9.85 17.06 -6.71
CA LEU A 7 10.18 15.78 -7.33
C LEU A 7 9.00 15.20 -8.09
N GLY A 8 7.81 15.20 -7.47
CA GLY A 8 6.57 14.73 -8.10
C GLY A 8 6.27 15.50 -9.39
N TYR A 9 6.31 16.82 -9.32
CA TYR A 9 6.06 17.71 -10.46
C TYR A 9 7.07 17.51 -11.59
N SER A 10 8.36 17.50 -11.25
CA SER A 10 9.44 17.36 -12.24
C SER A 10 9.37 16.03 -12.98
N ILE A 11 9.09 14.93 -12.26
CA ILE A 11 9.00 13.59 -12.85
C ILE A 11 7.71 13.45 -13.67
N ALA A 12 6.59 13.99 -13.18
CA ALA A 12 5.32 13.99 -13.89
C ALA A 12 5.38 14.79 -15.19
N SER A 13 6.19 15.85 -15.23
CA SER A 13 6.39 16.71 -16.39
C SER A 13 7.23 16.08 -17.51
N LEU A 14 7.87 14.93 -17.27
CA LEU A 14 8.63 14.21 -18.30
C LEU A 14 7.70 13.68 -19.41
N ASP A 15 8.24 13.52 -20.61
CA ASP A 15 7.49 12.98 -21.77
C ASP A 15 7.02 11.55 -21.52
N ASN A 16 7.88 10.71 -20.91
CA ASN A 16 7.54 9.33 -20.62
C ASN A 16 6.89 9.20 -19.23
N LYS A 17 5.57 9.09 -19.21
CA LYS A 17 4.75 8.93 -18.01
C LYS A 17 5.00 7.59 -17.28
N ALA A 18 5.72 6.63 -17.84
CA ALA A 18 6.09 5.41 -17.11
C ALA A 18 7.03 5.72 -15.92
N TYR A 19 7.83 6.79 -15.99
CA TYR A 19 8.77 7.13 -14.93
C TYR A 19 8.08 7.44 -13.61
N ILE A 20 6.96 8.18 -13.63
CA ILE A 20 6.25 8.53 -12.40
C ILE A 20 5.67 7.30 -11.70
N VAL A 21 5.21 6.30 -12.47
CA VAL A 21 4.67 5.05 -11.95
C VAL A 21 5.77 4.20 -11.32
N ILE A 22 6.91 4.05 -12.02
CA ILE A 22 8.04 3.25 -11.53
C ILE A 22 8.68 3.91 -10.31
N ILE A 23 8.90 5.22 -10.34
CA ILE A 23 9.47 5.96 -9.21
C ILE A 23 8.50 5.96 -8.04
N GLY A 24 7.20 6.16 -8.27
CA GLY A 24 6.17 6.04 -7.24
C GLY A 24 6.18 4.66 -6.57
N LEU A 25 6.32 3.58 -7.35
CA LEU A 25 6.44 2.22 -6.82
C LEU A 25 7.67 2.06 -5.91
N ILE A 26 8.83 2.50 -6.37
CA ILE A 26 10.08 2.41 -5.61
C ILE A 26 9.99 3.23 -4.33
N LEU A 27 9.51 4.48 -4.42
CA LEU A 27 9.33 5.37 -3.27
C LEU A 27 8.36 4.78 -2.26
N GLY A 28 7.28 4.15 -2.71
CA GLY A 28 6.34 3.46 -1.85
C GLY A 28 6.96 2.31 -1.06
N ILE A 29 7.75 1.46 -1.74
CA ILE A 29 8.48 0.37 -1.08
C ILE A 29 9.45 0.95 -0.04
N VAL A 30 10.26 1.93 -0.43
CA VAL A 30 11.29 2.53 0.44
C VAL A 30 10.66 3.21 1.65
N THR A 31 9.53 3.87 1.48
CA THR A 31 8.82 4.58 2.55
C THR A 31 8.34 3.59 3.61
N ILE A 32 7.78 2.45 3.23
CA ILE A 32 7.38 1.41 4.18
C ILE A 32 8.58 0.75 4.86
N LEU A 33 9.68 0.56 4.14
CA LEU A 33 10.92 0.07 4.75
C LEU A 33 11.53 1.09 5.72
N ALA A 34 11.23 2.38 5.58
CA ALA A 34 11.68 3.43 6.48
C ALA A 34 10.71 3.72 7.63
N GLU A 35 9.45 3.29 7.54
CA GLU A 35 8.37 3.63 8.49
C GLU A 35 8.54 2.91 9.85
N PRO A 36 8.77 3.63 10.95
CA PRO A 36 8.93 3.04 12.28
C PRO A 36 7.70 2.27 12.75
N ALA A 37 6.50 2.73 12.43
CA ALA A 37 5.25 2.09 12.87
C ALA A 37 5.11 0.66 12.29
N VAL A 38 5.60 0.42 11.07
CA VAL A 38 5.60 -0.90 10.43
C VAL A 38 6.52 -1.86 11.20
N TYR A 39 7.63 -1.37 11.72
CA TYR A 39 8.53 -2.19 12.52
C TYR A 39 7.95 -2.56 13.88
N VAL A 40 7.18 -1.66 14.50
CA VAL A 40 6.44 -1.97 15.74
C VAL A 40 5.39 -3.04 15.47
N LEU A 41 4.57 -2.87 14.43
CA LEU A 41 3.54 -3.86 14.04
C LEU A 41 4.16 -5.24 13.76
N THR A 42 5.24 -5.29 12.98
CA THR A 42 5.86 -6.56 12.61
C THR A 42 6.52 -7.28 13.79
N ASN A 43 7.02 -6.55 14.79
CA ASN A 43 7.47 -7.16 16.05
C ASN A 43 6.29 -7.74 16.84
N GLN A 44 5.20 -6.99 16.99
CA GLN A 44 4.00 -7.46 17.70
C GLN A 44 3.42 -8.74 17.06
N ILE A 45 3.43 -8.82 15.72
CA ILE A 45 2.99 -10.02 15.00
C ILE A 45 3.88 -11.21 15.33
N GLU A 46 5.21 -11.03 15.30
CA GLU A 46 6.15 -12.11 15.58
C GLU A 46 6.02 -12.61 17.03
N ASP A 47 5.85 -11.68 17.98
CA ASP A 47 5.65 -11.99 19.40
C ASP A 47 4.34 -12.75 19.65
N VAL A 48 3.22 -12.26 19.10
CA VAL A 48 1.90 -12.91 19.24
C VAL A 48 1.83 -14.25 18.51
N THR A 49 2.62 -14.43 17.45
CA THR A 49 2.69 -15.69 16.71
C THR A 49 3.76 -16.65 17.24
N SER A 50 4.45 -16.33 18.34
CA SER A 50 5.56 -17.12 18.87
C SER A 50 6.63 -17.45 17.82
N GLY A 51 6.91 -16.51 16.91
CA GLY A 51 7.89 -16.66 15.84
C GLY A 51 7.40 -17.44 14.60
N TYR A 52 6.14 -17.89 14.57
CA TYR A 52 5.59 -18.60 13.40
C TYR A 52 5.55 -17.71 12.15
N VAL A 53 5.19 -16.43 12.32
CA VAL A 53 5.22 -15.43 11.25
C VAL A 53 6.44 -14.53 11.45
N LYS A 54 7.46 -14.72 10.60
CA LYS A 54 8.68 -13.89 10.65
C LYS A 54 8.39 -12.45 10.24
N ARG A 55 8.89 -11.48 11.00
CA ARG A 55 8.79 -10.04 10.71
C ARG A 55 9.16 -9.67 9.28
N LYS A 56 10.26 -10.24 8.76
CA LYS A 56 10.74 -9.94 7.39
C LYS A 56 9.69 -10.24 6.32
N VAL A 57 8.94 -11.34 6.47
CA VAL A 57 7.93 -11.75 5.46
C VAL A 57 6.79 -10.75 5.42
N VAL A 58 6.30 -10.33 6.59
CA VAL A 58 5.24 -9.32 6.70
C VAL A 58 5.73 -7.98 6.17
N LEU A 59 6.95 -7.57 6.55
CA LEU A 59 7.55 -6.31 6.10
C LEU A 59 7.65 -6.24 4.57
N PHE A 60 8.19 -7.27 3.91
CA PHE A 60 8.29 -7.29 2.45
C PHE A 60 6.91 -7.32 1.78
N THR A 61 5.96 -8.07 2.35
CA THR A 61 4.60 -8.14 1.82
C THR A 61 3.91 -6.78 1.88
N LEU A 62 4.06 -6.06 3.00
CA LEU A 62 3.54 -4.71 3.17
C LEU A 62 4.21 -3.72 2.22
N ALA A 63 5.55 -3.75 2.12
CA ALA A 63 6.30 -2.83 1.27
C ALA A 63 5.90 -2.97 -0.21
N ILE A 64 5.78 -4.21 -0.70
CA ILE A 64 5.34 -4.49 -2.08
C ILE A 64 3.89 -4.04 -2.27
N GLY A 65 2.99 -4.35 -1.31
CA GLY A 65 1.60 -3.90 -1.36
C GLY A 65 1.51 -2.38 -1.51
N VAL A 66 2.10 -1.64 -0.59
CA VAL A 66 2.06 -0.16 -0.63
C VAL A 66 2.72 0.41 -1.89
N GLY A 67 3.84 -0.16 -2.34
CA GLY A 67 4.46 0.21 -3.61
C GLY A 67 3.51 0.09 -4.79
N VAL A 68 2.77 -1.03 -4.88
CA VAL A 68 1.74 -1.22 -5.90
C VAL A 68 0.57 -0.23 -5.72
N ALA A 69 0.19 0.09 -4.48
CA ALA A 69 -0.88 1.06 -4.20
C ALA A 69 -0.54 2.44 -4.74
N ILE A 70 0.69 2.87 -4.53
CA ILE A 70 1.19 4.17 -4.98
C ILE A 70 1.35 4.16 -6.50
N ALA A 71 1.85 3.07 -7.09
CA ALA A 71 1.90 2.93 -8.55
C ALA A 71 0.52 3.03 -9.20
N LEU A 72 -0.50 2.37 -8.63
CA LEU A 72 -1.89 2.48 -9.08
C LEU A 72 -2.44 3.89 -8.88
N SER A 73 -2.05 4.58 -7.82
CA SER A 73 -2.42 5.99 -7.60
C SER A 73 -1.81 6.91 -8.64
N MET A 74 -0.56 6.67 -9.06
CA MET A 74 0.06 7.40 -10.16
C MET A 74 -0.65 7.14 -11.50
N LEU A 75 -1.02 5.89 -11.77
CA LEU A 75 -1.82 5.55 -12.96
C LEU A 75 -3.18 6.26 -12.96
N ARG A 76 -3.81 6.40 -11.80
CA ARG A 76 -5.05 7.14 -11.63
C ARG A 76 -4.90 8.62 -12.00
N ILE A 77 -3.84 9.27 -11.53
CA ILE A 77 -3.56 10.69 -11.86
C ILE A 77 -3.36 10.85 -13.37
N LEU A 78 -2.71 9.89 -14.02
CA LEU A 78 -2.44 9.92 -15.46
C LEU A 78 -3.67 9.68 -16.34
N ILE A 79 -4.71 9.01 -15.81
CA ILE A 79 -5.89 8.58 -16.57
C ILE A 79 -7.12 9.22 -15.93
N PRO A 80 -7.59 10.38 -16.43
CA PRO A 80 -8.69 11.15 -15.81
C PRO A 80 -10.01 10.38 -15.67
N GLU A 81 -10.23 9.36 -16.49
CA GLU A 81 -11.42 8.50 -16.46
C GLU A 81 -11.46 7.59 -15.22
N LEU A 82 -10.30 7.32 -14.60
CA LEU A 82 -10.19 6.44 -13.44
C LEU A 82 -10.54 7.17 -12.15
N GLN A 83 -11.79 7.04 -11.74
CA GLN A 83 -12.23 7.52 -10.43
C GLN A 83 -11.78 6.59 -9.29
N LEU A 84 -11.59 7.15 -8.10
CA LEU A 84 -11.16 6.43 -6.90
C LEU A 84 -12.03 5.19 -6.58
N TRP A 85 -13.35 5.29 -6.78
CA TRP A 85 -14.27 4.20 -6.44
C TRP A 85 -14.01 2.93 -7.26
N HIS A 86 -13.50 3.05 -8.50
CA HIS A 86 -13.18 1.90 -9.34
C HIS A 86 -12.10 1.00 -8.72
N TYR A 87 -11.29 1.54 -7.82
CA TYR A 87 -10.33 0.75 -7.04
C TYR A 87 -10.89 0.34 -5.69
N LEU A 88 -11.52 1.27 -4.97
CA LEU A 88 -11.97 1.02 -3.60
C LEU A 88 -13.10 -0.01 -3.51
N LEU A 89 -14.09 0.06 -4.40
CA LEU A 89 -15.24 -0.84 -4.37
C LEU A 89 -14.83 -2.30 -4.61
N PRO A 90 -14.16 -2.66 -5.73
CA PRO A 90 -13.71 -4.05 -5.93
C PRO A 90 -12.65 -4.45 -4.91
N GLY A 91 -11.78 -3.52 -4.49
CA GLY A 91 -10.78 -3.76 -3.45
C GLY A 91 -11.40 -4.22 -2.13
N TYR A 92 -12.37 -3.48 -1.63
CA TYR A 92 -13.11 -3.86 -0.42
C TYR A 92 -13.94 -5.12 -0.62
N ALA A 93 -14.58 -5.31 -1.77
CA ALA A 93 -15.33 -6.53 -2.05
C ALA A 93 -14.43 -7.77 -1.96
N ILE A 94 -13.23 -7.71 -2.55
CA ILE A 94 -12.21 -8.77 -2.44
C ILE A 94 -11.75 -8.92 -1.01
N ALA A 95 -11.41 -7.82 -0.32
CA ALA A 95 -10.94 -7.87 1.06
C ALA A 95 -11.96 -8.52 1.99
N ILE A 96 -13.24 -8.16 1.90
CA ILE A 96 -14.33 -8.75 2.67
C ILE A 96 -14.52 -10.23 2.29
N GLY A 97 -14.45 -10.57 0.98
CA GLY A 97 -14.52 -11.95 0.53
C GLY A 97 -13.40 -12.82 1.11
N LEU A 98 -12.17 -12.30 1.13
CA LEU A 98 -11.00 -12.97 1.70
C LEU A 98 -11.11 -13.18 3.22
N MET A 99 -11.83 -12.32 3.95
CA MET A 99 -12.01 -12.46 5.40
C MET A 99 -12.67 -13.79 5.78
N TYR A 100 -13.58 -14.30 4.95
CA TYR A 100 -14.29 -15.56 5.23
C TYR A 100 -13.39 -16.80 5.13
N ILE A 101 -12.29 -16.72 4.38
CA ILE A 101 -11.40 -17.86 4.12
C ILE A 101 -10.04 -17.75 4.82
N THR A 102 -9.65 -16.54 5.22
CA THR A 102 -8.38 -16.22 5.87
C THR A 102 -8.44 -16.44 7.39
N PRO A 103 -7.37 -16.90 8.05
CA PRO A 103 -7.34 -16.99 9.51
C PRO A 103 -7.58 -15.64 10.18
N LYS A 104 -8.36 -15.61 11.28
CA LYS A 104 -8.74 -14.38 12.00
C LYS A 104 -7.54 -13.51 12.39
N LEU A 105 -6.42 -14.13 12.73
CA LEU A 105 -5.18 -13.42 13.05
C LEU A 105 -4.69 -12.56 11.87
N PHE A 106 -4.60 -13.14 10.66
CA PHE A 106 -4.17 -12.42 9.47
C PHE A 106 -5.19 -11.37 9.01
N VAL A 107 -6.48 -11.61 9.26
CA VAL A 107 -7.51 -10.58 9.04
C VAL A 107 -7.26 -9.38 9.96
N GLY A 108 -7.08 -9.60 11.27
CA GLY A 108 -6.79 -8.52 12.21
C GLY A 108 -5.53 -7.74 11.85
N ILE A 109 -4.45 -8.45 11.51
CA ILE A 109 -3.20 -7.83 11.06
C ILE A 109 -3.41 -7.01 9.79
N ALA A 110 -4.16 -7.52 8.80
CA ALA A 110 -4.40 -6.83 7.55
C ALA A 110 -5.09 -5.47 7.78
N PHE A 111 -6.12 -5.42 8.63
CA PHE A 111 -6.83 -4.18 8.93
C PHE A 111 -6.00 -3.20 9.77
N ASP A 112 -5.18 -3.68 10.71
CA ASP A 112 -4.29 -2.81 11.50
C ASP A 112 -3.15 -2.25 10.63
N SER A 113 -2.64 -3.06 9.70
CA SER A 113 -1.57 -2.67 8.78
C SER A 113 -1.96 -1.54 7.83
N GLY A 114 -3.25 -1.37 7.53
CA GLY A 114 -3.75 -0.27 6.70
C GLY A 114 -3.45 1.10 7.32
N GLY A 115 -3.77 1.26 8.61
CA GLY A 115 -3.49 2.49 9.35
C GLY A 115 -1.99 2.74 9.51
N VAL A 116 -1.22 1.68 9.75
CA VAL A 116 0.24 1.74 9.87
C VAL A 116 0.92 2.09 8.55
N ALA A 117 0.43 1.58 7.42
CA ALA A 117 0.93 1.88 6.08
C ALA A 117 0.69 3.34 5.67
N SER A 118 -0.43 3.93 6.11
CA SER A 118 -0.71 5.37 5.99
C SER A 118 -0.01 6.22 7.05
N GLY A 119 1.10 5.70 7.62
CA GLY A 119 1.85 6.35 8.68
C GLY A 119 2.49 7.69 8.30
N PRO A 120 3.20 8.33 9.26
CA PRO A 120 3.75 9.67 9.09
C PRO A 120 4.66 9.82 7.87
N MET A 121 5.44 8.80 7.50
CA MET A 121 6.32 8.89 6.34
C MET A 121 5.53 8.95 5.02
N THR A 122 4.49 8.12 4.89
CA THR A 122 3.59 8.14 3.73
C THR A 122 2.81 9.45 3.67
N ALA A 123 2.25 9.88 4.80
CA ALA A 123 1.42 11.08 4.89
C ALA A 123 2.21 12.38 4.64
N THR A 124 3.51 12.40 4.92
CA THR A 124 4.35 13.59 4.70
C THR A 124 5.05 13.58 3.35
N PHE A 125 5.69 12.47 2.97
CA PHE A 125 6.52 12.44 1.77
C PHE A 125 5.75 12.01 0.53
N ILE A 126 5.04 10.88 0.60
CA ILE A 126 4.31 10.33 -0.55
C ILE A 126 3.11 11.22 -0.90
N LEU A 127 2.43 11.77 0.09
CA LEU A 127 1.36 12.74 -0.16
C LEU A 127 1.87 13.97 -0.92
N ALA A 128 2.99 14.57 -0.46
CA ALA A 128 3.60 15.71 -1.13
C ALA A 128 4.04 15.36 -2.57
N PHE A 129 4.65 14.19 -2.76
CA PHE A 129 5.01 13.68 -4.09
C PHE A 129 3.79 13.52 -5.01
N THR A 130 2.71 12.93 -4.48
CA THR A 130 1.45 12.74 -5.21
C THR A 130 0.79 14.08 -5.55
N TYR A 131 0.90 15.06 -4.67
CA TYR A 131 0.39 16.41 -4.92
C TYR A 131 1.13 17.08 -6.07
N GLY A 132 2.46 17.06 -6.04
CA GLY A 132 3.26 17.61 -7.14
C GLY A 132 3.03 16.89 -8.46
N ALA A 133 2.83 15.57 -8.41
CA ALA A 133 2.45 14.78 -9.57
C ALA A 133 1.11 15.20 -10.18
N ALA A 134 0.09 15.41 -9.34
CA ALA A 134 -1.23 15.87 -9.77
C ALA A 134 -1.20 17.30 -10.31
N ASP A 135 -0.42 18.19 -9.70
CA ASP A 135 -0.29 19.59 -10.14
C ASP A 135 0.33 19.73 -11.55
N ALA A 136 1.21 18.80 -11.93
CA ALA A 136 1.84 18.77 -13.25
C ALA A 136 0.94 18.21 -14.37
N ILE A 137 -0.17 17.55 -14.04
CA ILE A 137 -1.01 16.84 -15.01
C ILE A 137 -2.32 17.59 -15.23
N GLU A 138 -2.54 18.06 -16.44
CA GLU A 138 -3.77 18.77 -16.81
C GLU A 138 -5.00 17.88 -16.59
N GLY A 139 -5.96 18.37 -15.80
CA GLY A 139 -7.22 17.66 -15.50
C GLY A 139 -7.19 16.79 -14.24
N ALA A 140 -6.05 16.66 -13.56
CA ALA A 140 -5.99 16.05 -12.24
C ALA A 140 -6.42 17.03 -11.15
N ASP A 141 -7.08 16.52 -10.11
CA ASP A 141 -7.48 17.31 -8.94
C ASP A 141 -6.55 16.98 -7.78
N VAL A 142 -5.73 17.95 -7.38
CA VAL A 142 -4.71 17.79 -6.34
C VAL A 142 -5.31 17.28 -5.03
N LEU A 143 -6.53 17.70 -4.68
CA LEU A 143 -7.19 17.25 -3.45
C LEU A 143 -7.70 15.82 -3.61
N VAL A 144 -8.46 15.54 -4.67
CA VAL A 144 -9.15 14.26 -4.86
C VAL A 144 -8.18 13.13 -5.22
N ASP A 145 -7.15 13.43 -6.01
CA ASP A 145 -6.12 12.46 -6.40
C ASP A 145 -5.03 12.34 -5.33
N GLY A 146 -4.64 13.46 -4.74
CA GLY A 146 -3.68 13.50 -3.64
C GLY A 146 -4.17 12.78 -2.39
N PHE A 147 -5.32 13.17 -1.81
CA PHE A 147 -5.87 12.45 -0.65
C PHE A 147 -6.37 11.06 -1.03
N GLY A 148 -6.84 10.86 -2.26
CA GLY A 148 -7.28 9.54 -2.71
C GLY A 148 -6.15 8.50 -2.75
N MET A 149 -4.89 8.92 -2.89
CA MET A 149 -3.73 8.03 -2.71
C MET A 149 -3.67 7.44 -1.29
N ILE A 150 -4.00 8.23 -0.25
CA ILE A 150 -4.03 7.72 1.14
C ILE A 150 -5.06 6.59 1.26
N ALA A 151 -6.24 6.78 0.66
CA ALA A 151 -7.27 5.74 0.62
C ALA A 151 -6.77 4.49 -0.12
N MET A 152 -6.00 4.63 -1.21
CA MET A 152 -5.41 3.48 -1.91
C MET A 152 -4.38 2.74 -1.06
N VAL A 153 -3.50 3.47 -0.37
CA VAL A 153 -2.46 2.88 0.49
C VAL A 153 -3.07 2.15 1.68
N ALA A 154 -4.10 2.70 2.31
CA ALA A 154 -4.70 2.11 3.51
C ALA A 154 -5.43 0.78 3.25
N LEU A 155 -5.76 0.45 2.00
CA LEU A 155 -6.98 -0.30 1.73
C LEU A 155 -6.80 -1.45 0.73
N THR A 156 -6.24 -1.20 -0.47
CA THR A 156 -6.33 -2.18 -1.56
C THR A 156 -5.19 -3.20 -1.50
N PRO A 157 -3.90 -2.82 -1.57
CA PRO A 157 -2.85 -3.85 -1.68
C PRO A 157 -2.30 -4.42 -0.36
N PRO A 158 -2.08 -3.66 0.73
CA PRO A 158 -1.58 -4.24 1.99
C PRO A 158 -2.58 -5.23 2.61
N LEU A 159 -3.85 -4.85 2.58
CA LEU A 159 -4.96 -5.59 3.15
C LEU A 159 -5.17 -6.92 2.40
N ILE A 160 -5.15 -6.88 1.07
CA ILE A 160 -5.22 -8.09 0.24
C ILE A 160 -3.93 -8.90 0.35
N ALA A 161 -2.75 -8.27 0.32
CA ALA A 161 -1.48 -8.98 0.36
C ALA A 161 -1.27 -9.75 1.67
N LEU A 162 -1.65 -9.18 2.83
CA LEU A 162 -1.56 -9.89 4.11
C LEU A 162 -2.62 -10.99 4.26
N GLN A 163 -3.80 -10.82 3.69
CA GLN A 163 -4.79 -11.90 3.66
C GLN A 163 -4.34 -13.06 2.75
N ILE A 164 -3.78 -12.77 1.57
CA ILE A 164 -3.15 -13.76 0.69
C ILE A 164 -2.00 -14.46 1.42
N LEU A 165 -1.15 -13.72 2.14
CA LEU A 165 -0.10 -14.30 2.96
C LEU A 165 -0.67 -15.27 3.99
N GLY A 166 -1.76 -14.89 4.68
CA GLY A 166 -2.46 -15.75 5.63
C GLY A 166 -2.99 -17.04 5.00
N LEU A 167 -3.50 -16.98 3.77
CA LEU A 167 -3.92 -18.17 3.02
C LEU A 167 -2.74 -19.08 2.66
N ILE A 168 -1.61 -18.51 2.22
CA ILE A 168 -0.39 -19.28 1.92
C ILE A 168 0.11 -20.02 3.17
N PHE A 169 0.14 -19.34 4.33
CA PHE A 169 0.52 -19.97 5.60
C PHE A 169 -0.46 -21.08 6.02
N LYS A 170 -1.78 -20.84 5.90
CA LYS A 170 -2.82 -21.85 6.16
C LYS A 170 -2.65 -23.10 5.28
N MET A 171 -2.37 -22.93 3.99
CA MET A 171 -2.13 -24.04 3.06
C MET A 171 -0.84 -24.81 3.41
N LYS A 172 0.21 -24.11 3.83
CA LYS A 172 1.50 -24.72 4.20
C LYS A 172 1.39 -25.51 5.52
N SER A 173 0.64 -25.01 6.50
CA SER A 173 0.32 -25.74 7.73
C SER A 173 -0.51 -27.01 7.43
N LYS A 174 -1.53 -26.91 6.57
CA LYS A 174 -2.36 -28.06 6.17
C LYS A 174 -1.59 -29.14 5.39
N LYS A 175 -0.58 -28.76 4.60
CA LYS A 175 0.33 -29.72 3.92
C LYS A 175 1.40 -30.30 4.85
N GLY A 176 1.65 -29.68 6.01
CA GLY A 176 2.66 -30.10 6.97
C GLY A 176 2.18 -31.10 8.04
N GLY A 177 0.90 -31.47 8.05
CA GLY A 177 0.37 -32.51 8.95
C GLY A 177 0.35 -32.13 10.43
N LEU A 178 -0.04 -30.90 10.77
CA LEU A 178 -0.39 -30.55 12.14
C LEU A 178 -1.87 -30.15 12.14
N GLU A 179 -2.67 -31.03 12.76
CA GLU A 179 -4.08 -30.80 13.12
C GLU A 179 -4.25 -29.56 14.00
#